data_AF-A0A4R4LJW6-F1
#
_entry.id   AF-A0A4R4LJW6-F1
#
_cell.length_a   1.000
_cell.length_b   1.000
_cell.length_c   1.000
_cell.angle_alpha   90.00
_cell.angle_beta   90.00
_cell.angle_gamma   90.00
#
_symmetry.space_group_name_H-M   'P 1'
#
loop_
_entity.id
_entity.type
_entity.pdbx_description
1 polymer ?
#
loop_
_entity_poly.entity_id
_entity_poly.type
_entity_poly.pdbx_seq_one_letter_code
_entity_poly.pdbx_strand_id
1 'polypeptide(L)' 'MIKRGLVAREECSEDGRGAFVAITPAGRKTIEAAAPHHVATVRHLVIDALGRDDLATLARLSNRILEQLDNAPPRSSH' A
#
# COMPACT_ATOMS: atom_id res chain seq x y z
N MET A 1 -5.01 0.73 -13.14
CA MET A 1 -4.82 -0.71 -12.86
C MET A 1 -5.82 -1.58 -13.62
N ILE A 2 -7.10 -1.22 -13.71
CA ILE A 2 -8.12 -1.94 -14.50
C ILE A 2 -7.76 -2.06 -15.99
N LYS A 3 -7.40 -0.95 -16.67
CA LYS A 3 -6.94 -0.97 -18.08
C LYS A 3 -5.72 -1.90 -18.30
N ARG A 4 -4.92 -2.12 -17.27
CA ARG A 4 -3.75 -3.02 -17.29
C ARG A 4 -4.10 -4.46 -16.90
N GLY A 5 -5.37 -4.75 -16.61
CA GLY A 5 -5.86 -6.07 -16.20
C GLY A 5 -5.42 -6.54 -14.82
N LEU A 6 -4.87 -5.66 -13.97
CA LEU A 6 -4.27 -6.06 -12.68
C LEU A 6 -5.29 -6.06 -11.52
N VAL A 7 -6.35 -5.27 -11.65
CA VAL A 7 -7.48 -5.26 -10.70
C VAL A 7 -8.78 -5.20 -11.48
N ALA A 8 -9.86 -5.71 -10.90
CA ALA A 8 -11.22 -5.63 -11.41
C ALA A 8 -12.09 -4.82 -10.44
N ARG A 9 -13.16 -4.21 -10.98
CA ARG A 9 -14.21 -3.58 -10.18
C ARG A 9 -15.35 -4.59 -10.04
N GLU A 10 -15.77 -4.86 -8.82
CA GLU A 10 -16.91 -5.74 -8.50
C GLU A 10 -18.00 -4.89 -7.86
N GLU A 11 -19.25 -5.11 -8.25
CA GLU A 11 -20.39 -4.41 -7.68
C GLU A 11 -20.64 -4.88 -6.25
N CYS A 12 -20.90 -3.94 -5.34
CA CYS A 12 -21.35 -4.28 -4.00
C CYS A 12 -22.86 -4.54 -4.04
N SER A 13 -23.27 -5.79 -3.82
CA SER A 13 -24.69 -6.17 -3.82
C SER A 13 -25.48 -5.57 -2.65
N GLU A 14 -24.80 -5.03 -1.64
CA GLU A 14 -25.40 -4.51 -0.40
C GLU A 14 -25.48 -2.97 -0.33
N ASP A 15 -24.60 -2.25 -1.03
CA ASP A 15 -24.66 -0.78 -1.17
C ASP A 15 -24.32 -0.40 -2.62
N GLY A 16 -25.33 0.05 -3.38
CA GLY A 16 -25.18 0.46 -4.78
C GLY A 16 -24.29 1.69 -5.01
N ARG A 17 -23.81 2.33 -3.94
CA ARG A 17 -22.81 3.42 -4.00
C ARG A 17 -21.37 2.89 -3.86
N GLY A 18 -21.19 1.64 -3.43
CA GLY A 18 -19.91 1.00 -3.22
C GLY A 18 -19.49 0.11 -4.41
N ALA A 19 -18.18 -0.04 -4.59
CA ALA A 19 -17.62 -1.08 -5.44
C ALA A 19 -16.36 -1.64 -4.82
N PHE A 20 -16.20 -2.96 -4.88
CA PHE A 20 -14.96 -3.61 -4.49
C PHE A 20 -13.94 -3.48 -5.62
N VAL A 21 -12.67 -3.36 -5.24
CA VAL A 21 -11.55 -3.44 -6.17
C VAL A 21 -10.77 -4.71 -5.85
N ALA A 22 -10.98 -5.75 -6.64
CA ALA A 22 -10.37 -7.06 -6.44
C ALA A 22 -9.09 -7.20 -7.28
N ILE A 23 -8.07 -7.84 -6.73
CA ILE A 23 -6.88 -8.21 -7.50
C ILE A 23 -7.23 -9.37 -8.45
N THR A 24 -6.85 -9.25 -9.73
CA THR A 24 -7.07 -10.33 -10.69
C THR A 24 -5.97 -11.38 -10.58
N PRO A 25 -6.13 -12.58 -11.17
CA PRO A 25 -5.04 -13.55 -11.28
C PRO A 25 -3.78 -12.98 -11.96
N ALA A 26 -3.94 -12.13 -12.99
CA ALA A 26 -2.83 -11.45 -13.64
C ALA A 26 -2.15 -10.43 -12.72
N GLY A 27 -2.95 -9.69 -11.93
CA GLY A 27 -2.46 -8.81 -10.87
C GLY A 27 -1.65 -9.56 -9.81
N ARG A 28 -2.17 -10.70 -9.35
CA ARG A 28 -1.50 -11.58 -8.37
C ARG A 28 -0.16 -12.06 -8.90
N LYS A 29 -0.12 -12.62 -10.11
CA LYS A 29 1.13 -13.06 -10.74
C LYS A 29 2.14 -11.91 -10.89
N THR A 30 1.65 -10.71 -11.21
CA THR A 30 2.50 -9.53 -11.37
C THR A 30 3.16 -9.13 -10.05
N ILE A 31 2.42 -9.08 -8.94
CA ILE A 31 3.00 -8.72 -7.64
C ILE A 31 3.91 -9.83 -7.11
N GLU A 32 3.58 -11.09 -7.33
CA GLU A 32 4.45 -12.24 -6.99
C GLU A 32 5.78 -12.20 -7.73
N ALA A 33 5.77 -11.88 -9.02
CA ALA A 33 7.00 -11.74 -9.80
C ALA A 33 7.85 -10.53 -9.36
N ALA A 34 7.21 -9.43 -8.96
CA ALA A 34 7.89 -8.22 -8.53
C ALA A 34 8.42 -8.29 -7.08
N ALA A 35 7.76 -9.05 -6.21
CA ALA A 35 8.02 -9.05 -4.76
C ALA A 35 9.48 -9.37 -4.38
N PRO A 36 10.16 -10.39 -4.95
CA PRO A 36 11.54 -10.70 -4.57
C PRO A 36 12.51 -9.55 -4.87
N HIS A 37 12.40 -8.95 -6.05
CA HIS A 37 13.26 -7.83 -6.42
C HIS A 37 12.95 -6.58 -5.59
N HIS A 38 11.67 -6.31 -5.33
CA HIS A 38 11.26 -5.20 -4.48
C HIS A 38 11.80 -5.33 -3.06
N VAL A 39 11.68 -6.51 -2.45
CA VAL A 39 12.21 -6.80 -1.11
C VAL A 39 13.73 -6.67 -1.08
N ALA A 40 14.44 -7.20 -2.08
CA ALA A 40 15.89 -7.07 -2.16
C ALA A 40 16.33 -5.59 -2.22
N THR A 41 15.65 -4.78 -3.03
CA THR A 41 15.95 -3.36 -3.18
C THR A 41 15.68 -2.58 -1.89
N VAL A 42 14.53 -2.80 -1.24
CA VAL A 42 14.20 -2.15 0.05
C VAL A 42 15.19 -2.56 1.14
N ARG A 43 15.54 -3.85 1.18
CA ARG A 43 16.52 -4.35 2.14
C ARG A 43 17.87 -3.66 1.96
N HIS A 44 18.39 -3.65 0.74
CA HIS A 44 19.68 -3.04 0.45
C HIS A 44 19.72 -1.54 0.72
N LEU A 45 18.71 -0.79 0.28
CA LEU A 45 18.74 0.67 0.34
C LEU A 45 18.33 1.26 1.69
N VAL A 46 17.56 0.52 2.50
CA VAL A 46 16.99 1.03 3.74
C VAL A 46 17.40 0.17 4.92
N ILE A 47 17.08 -1.13 4.89
CA ILE A 47 17.21 -1.99 6.07
C ILE A 47 18.67 -2.27 6.41
N ASP A 48 19.51 -2.55 5.41
CA ASP A 48 20.93 -2.83 5.61
C ASP A 48 21.73 -1.55 5.89
N ALA A 49 21.21 -0.39 5.48
CA ALA A 49 21.81 0.92 5.71
C ALA A 49 21.50 1.50 7.10
N LEU A 50 20.43 1.04 7.75
CA LEU A 50 19.97 1.54 9.04
C LEU A 50 20.17 0.50 10.14
N GLY A 51 20.79 0.92 11.25
CA GLY A 51 20.91 0.09 12.44
C GLY A 51 19.55 -0.17 13.10
N ARG A 52 19.53 -1.10 14.07
CA ARG A 52 18.30 -1.47 14.80
C ARG A 52 17.60 -0.27 15.45
N ASP A 53 18.37 0.63 16.06
CA ASP A 53 17.83 1.79 16.78
C ASP A 53 17.29 2.86 15.82
N ASP A 54 17.93 3.02 14.66
CA ASP A 54 17.46 3.91 13.59
C ASP A 54 16.16 3.40 12.97
N LEU A 55 16.06 2.10 12.70
CA LEU A 55 14.83 1.47 12.23
C LEU A 55 13.69 1.61 13.25
N ALA A 56 13.99 1.43 14.54
CA ALA A 56 13.01 1.66 15.61
C ALA A 56 12.57 3.12 15.65
N THR A 57 13.48 4.06 15.43
CA THR A 57 13.17 5.49 15.36
C THR A 57 12.33 5.84 14.15
N LEU A 58 12.67 5.33 12.97
CA LEU A 58 11.88 5.47 11.75
C LEU A 58 10.45 4.98 11.97
N ALA A 59 10.27 3.79 12.54
CA ALA A 59 8.95 3.23 12.84
C ALA A 59 8.14 4.16 13.76
N ARG A 60 8.73 4.67 14.86
CA ARG A 60 8.05 5.60 15.78
C ARG A 60 7.63 6.89 15.08
N LEU A 61 8.50 7.48 14.26
CA LEU A 61 8.20 8.73 13.56
C LEU A 61 7.14 8.53 12.48
N SER A 62 7.23 7.46 11.70
CA SER A 62 6.21 7.11 10.70
C SER A 62 4.84 6.89 11.32
N ASN A 63 4.76 6.17 12.46
CA ASN A 63 3.49 5.96 13.16
C ASN A 63 2.86 7.26 13.64
N ARG A 64 3.65 8.18 14.20
CA ARG A 64 3.15 9.50 14.61
C ARG A 64 2.61 10.32 13.43
N ILE A 65 3.22 10.19 12.24
CA ILE A 65 2.72 10.84 11.03
C ILE A 65 1.40 10.20 10.60
N LEU A 66 1.31 8.87 10.59
CA LEU A 66 0.08 8.14 10.25
C LEU A 66 -1.08 8.52 11.18
N GLU A 67 -0.83 8.60 12.49
CA GLU A 67 -1.82 9.08 13.47
C GLU A 67 -2.33 10.48 13.13
N GLN A 68 -1.46 11.39 12.69
CA GLN A 68 -1.91 12.73 12.28
C GLN A 68 -2.72 12.73 10.99
N LEU A 69 -2.40 11.84 10.04
CA LEU A 69 -3.15 11.69 8.80
C LEU A 69 -4.54 11.10 9.05
N ASP A 70 -4.65 10.12 9.94
CA ASP A 70 -5.94 9.49 10.30
C ASP A 70 -6.84 10.45 11.08
N ASN A 71 -6.25 11.34 11.87
CA ASN A 71 -6.96 12.37 12.61
C ASN A 71 -7.22 13.64 11.80
N ALA A 72 -6.68 13.75 10.58
CA ALA A 72 -6.90 14.93 9.75
C ALA A 72 -8.37 14.98 9.32
N PRO A 73 -9.05 16.15 9.46
CA PRO A 73 -10.42 16.27 8.98
C PRO A 73 -10.48 16.00 7.47
N PRO A 74 -11.59 15.42 6.96
CA PRO A 74 -11.72 15.15 5.55
C PRO A 74 -11.50 16.45 4.77
N ARG A 75 -10.58 16.41 3.79
CA ARG A 75 -10.35 17.55 2.91
C ARG A 75 -11.68 17.88 2.24
N SER A 76 -12.20 19.08 2.47
CA SER A 76 -13.35 19.60 1.74
C SER A 76 -13.02 19.59 0.25
N SER A 77 -13.71 18.73 -0.49
CA SER A 77 -13.69 18.70 -1.95
C SER A 77 -14.32 20.00 -2.45
N HIS A 78 -13.49 20.88 -3.00
CA HIS A 78 -13.92 21.96 -3.91
C HIS A 78 -14.18 21.39 -5.30
#